data_AF-A0A7Z0EJY6-F1
#
_entry.id   AF-A0A7Z0EJY6-F1
#
_cell.length_a   1.000
_cell.length_b   1.000
_cell.length_c   1.000
_cell.angle_alpha   90.00
_cell.angle_beta   90.00
_cell.angle_gamma   90.00
#
_symmetry.space_group_name_H-M   'P 1'
#
loop_
_entity.id
_entity.type
_entity.pdbx_description
1 polymer ?
#
loop_
_entity_poly.entity_id
_entity_poly.type
_entity_poly.pdbx_seq_one_letter_code
_entity_poly.pdbx_strand_id
1 'polypeptide(L)'
;MPESVRSRLGRGERVLAHAPVVGDGELVAGSQALYLPDGRRVLWQDIDQARWSTDTFTFLEEGAGEHSVALRPLDYRRLAETVAERVTATILVNRFVPFPRADSATGFRLVARRAPGGTEPDWRVYLGEGVDPNDPALPDAVTDALAVLHDQMGV
;
A
#
# COMPACT_ATOMS: atom_id res chain seq x y z
N MET A 1 6.05 5.56 24.88
CA MET A 1 6.51 4.62 23.83
C MET A 1 7.23 3.46 24.50
N PRO A 2 6.64 2.25 24.45
CA PRO A 2 7.25 1.01 24.92
C PRO A 2 8.60 0.70 24.26
N GLU A 3 9.49 0.07 25.00
CA GLU A 3 10.82 -0.34 24.54
C GLU A 3 10.77 -1.37 23.41
N SER A 4 9.75 -2.25 23.45
CA SER A 4 9.46 -3.24 22.41
C SER A 4 9.14 -2.63 21.05
N VAL A 5 8.63 -1.40 21.00
CA VAL A 5 8.40 -0.67 19.75
C VAL A 5 9.69 -0.06 19.24
N ARG A 6 10.49 0.53 20.13
CA ARG A 6 11.75 1.18 19.75
C ARG A 6 12.77 0.19 19.20
N SER A 7 12.82 -1.03 19.74
CA SER A 7 13.75 -2.08 19.29
C SER A 7 13.43 -2.63 17.90
N ARG A 8 12.19 -2.44 17.41
CA ARG A 8 11.74 -2.90 16.09
C ARG A 8 12.04 -1.92 14.95
N LEU A 9 12.34 -0.66 15.27
CA LEU A 9 12.56 0.37 14.27
C LEU A 9 13.88 0.18 13.53
N GLY A 10 13.86 0.36 12.22
CA GLY A 10 15.07 0.45 11.42
C GLY A 10 15.96 1.64 11.84
N ARG A 11 17.24 1.58 11.50
CA ARG A 11 18.17 2.70 11.76
C ARG A 11 17.64 3.99 11.12
N GLY A 12 17.46 5.03 11.92
CA GLY A 12 16.97 6.34 11.46
C GLY A 12 15.45 6.45 11.31
N GLU A 13 14.71 5.37 11.57
CA GLU A 13 13.26 5.38 11.51
C GLU A 13 12.65 6.05 12.76
N ARG A 14 11.57 6.81 12.53
CA ARG A 14 10.84 7.53 13.58
C ARG A 14 9.43 6.97 13.72
N VAL A 15 8.93 6.93 14.95
CA VAL A 15 7.51 6.67 15.21
C VAL A 15 6.71 7.94 14.95
N LEU A 16 5.65 7.82 14.16
CA LEU A 16 4.74 8.91 13.82
C LEU A 16 3.46 8.86 14.65
N ALA A 17 2.91 7.65 14.81
CA ALA A 17 1.76 7.35 15.67
C ALA A 17 1.81 5.89 16.12
N HIS A 18 1.17 5.57 17.25
CA HIS A 18 0.98 4.20 17.72
C HIS A 18 -0.35 4.09 18.46
N ALA A 19 -0.88 2.88 18.55
CA ALA A 19 -2.03 2.61 19.40
C ALA A 19 -2.02 1.18 19.94
N PRO A 20 -2.57 0.95 21.15
CA PRO A 20 -2.65 -0.38 21.74
C PRO A 20 -3.66 -1.25 21.01
N VAL A 21 -3.34 -2.53 20.86
CA VAL A 21 -4.25 -3.53 20.28
C VAL A 21 -4.97 -4.31 21.37
N VAL A 22 -5.99 -5.08 20.99
CA VAL A 22 -6.59 -6.08 21.89
C VAL A 22 -5.53 -7.17 22.16
N GLY A 23 -5.33 -7.51 23.44
CA GLY A 23 -4.23 -8.37 23.87
C GLY A 23 -2.95 -7.58 24.15
N ASP A 24 -1.80 -8.19 23.85
CA ASP A 24 -0.47 -7.63 24.04
C ASP A 24 0.09 -7.04 22.74
N GLY A 25 0.76 -5.90 22.86
CA GLY A 25 1.44 -5.22 21.76
C GLY A 25 0.81 -3.90 21.34
N GLU A 26 1.37 -3.30 20.30
CA GLU A 26 0.91 -2.05 19.72
C GLU A 26 0.99 -2.12 18.20
N LEU A 27 0.05 -1.44 17.54
CA LEU A 27 0.14 -1.10 16.12
C LEU A 27 0.90 0.22 16.00
N VAL A 28 1.98 0.24 15.21
CA VAL A 28 2.89 1.40 15.15
C VAL A 28 3.09 1.85 13.72
N ALA A 29 2.74 3.09 13.43
CA ALA A 29 3.06 3.76 12.18
C ALA A 29 4.44 4.41 12.29
N GLY A 30 5.43 3.82 11.62
CA GLY A 30 6.78 4.37 11.47
C GLY A 30 6.94 5.24 10.23
N SER A 31 8.07 5.93 10.12
CA SER A 31 8.38 6.72 8.93
C SER A 31 8.71 5.88 7.69
N GLN A 32 8.96 4.58 7.84
CA GLN A 32 9.31 3.67 6.74
C GLN A 32 8.33 2.51 6.57
N ALA A 33 7.69 2.07 7.66
CA ALA A 33 6.78 0.93 7.63
C ALA A 33 5.68 1.01 8.71
N LEU A 34 4.66 0.17 8.54
CA LEU A 34 3.72 -0.20 9.58
C LEU A 34 4.27 -1.42 10.33
N TYR A 35 4.31 -1.35 11.66
CA TYR A 35 4.70 -2.47 12.52
C TYR A 35 3.48 -3.05 13.19
N LEU A 36 3.30 -4.35 13.00
CA LEU A 36 2.21 -5.13 13.53
C LEU A 36 2.53 -5.65 14.94
N PRO A 37 1.51 -5.94 15.77
CA PRO A 37 1.73 -6.44 17.12
C PRO A 37 2.53 -7.75 17.14
N ASP A 38 2.32 -8.62 16.15
CA ASP A 38 3.03 -9.90 15.96
C ASP A 38 4.53 -9.74 15.63
N GLY A 39 5.00 -8.51 15.41
CA GLY A 39 6.40 -8.19 15.11
C GLY A 39 6.73 -8.15 13.63
N ARG A 40 5.78 -8.42 12.74
CA ARG A 40 5.95 -8.17 11.32
C ARG A 40 6.02 -6.68 11.03
N ARG A 41 6.75 -6.38 9.96
CA ARG A 41 6.93 -5.04 9.40
C ARG A 41 6.40 -5.07 7.98
N VAL A 42 5.43 -4.21 7.69
CA VAL A 42 4.83 -4.05 6.36
C VAL A 42 5.23 -2.70 5.80
N LEU A 43 5.85 -2.67 4.62
CA LEU A 43 6.30 -1.43 4.01
C LEU A 43 5.09 -0.63 3.51
N TRP A 44 5.18 0.70 3.55
CA TRP A 44 4.05 1.55 3.15
C TRP A 44 3.63 1.34 1.69
N GLN A 45 4.57 1.05 0.80
CA GLN A 45 4.30 0.78 -0.61
C GLN A 45 3.65 -0.59 -0.86
N ASP A 46 3.67 -1.49 0.13
CA ASP A 46 3.08 -2.83 0.02
C ASP A 46 1.65 -2.86 0.56
N ILE A 47 1.14 -1.76 1.12
CA ILE A 47 -0.25 -1.65 1.59
C ILE A 47 -1.12 -1.11 0.47
N ASP A 48 -1.93 -1.97 -0.14
CA ASP A 48 -2.80 -1.60 -1.25
C ASP A 48 -3.99 -0.76 -0.83
N GLN A 49 -4.67 -1.22 0.21
CA GLN A 49 -5.87 -0.59 0.77
C GLN A 49 -5.85 -0.72 2.28
N ALA A 50 -6.41 0.28 2.96
CA ALA A 50 -6.52 0.30 4.41
C ALA A 50 -7.90 0.83 4.81
N ARG A 51 -8.55 0.13 5.75
CA ARG A 51 -9.87 0.45 6.27
C ARG A 51 -9.89 0.35 7.78
N TRP A 52 -10.69 1.22 8.40
CA TRP A 52 -10.87 1.29 9.84
C TRP A 52 -12.35 1.04 10.16
N SER A 53 -12.60 0.21 11.15
CA SER A 53 -13.87 0.18 11.90
C SER A 53 -13.63 0.77 13.30
N THR A 54 -14.68 0.77 14.12
CA THR A 54 -14.62 1.21 15.53
C THR A 54 -13.54 0.47 16.33
N ASP A 55 -13.28 -0.80 16.01
CA ASP A 55 -12.48 -1.72 16.81
C ASP A 55 -11.49 -2.55 15.98
N THR A 56 -11.39 -2.32 14.68
CA THR A 56 -10.57 -3.14 13.78
C THR A 56 -9.89 -2.26 12.74
N PHE A 57 -8.59 -2.46 12.58
CA PHE A 57 -7.85 -1.99 11.42
C PHE A 57 -7.67 -3.16 10.46
N THR A 58 -8.11 -3.01 9.21
CA THR A 58 -7.90 -4.01 8.17
C THR A 58 -7.16 -3.40 6.99
N PHE A 59 -6.23 -4.13 6.39
CA PHE A 59 -5.53 -3.69 5.20
C PHE A 59 -5.21 -4.87 4.27
N LEU A 60 -5.06 -4.57 2.98
CA LEU A 60 -4.59 -5.51 1.97
C LEU A 60 -3.09 -5.29 1.76
N GLU A 61 -2.30 -6.33 1.95
CA GLU A 61 -0.86 -6.34 1.66
C GLU A 61 -0.60 -7.04 0.32
N GLU A 62 0.20 -6.41 -0.52
CA GLU A 62 0.62 -6.96 -1.81
C GLU A 62 1.26 -8.34 -1.61
N GLY A 63 0.78 -9.34 -2.35
CA GLY A 63 1.31 -10.71 -2.30
C GLY A 63 1.03 -11.49 -1.00
N ALA A 64 0.53 -10.85 0.06
CA ALA A 64 0.22 -11.48 1.35
C ALA A 64 -1.27 -11.51 1.71
N GLY A 65 -2.10 -10.70 1.05
CA GLY A 65 -3.54 -10.70 1.21
C GLY A 65 -4.04 -9.80 2.36
N GLU A 66 -5.25 -10.09 2.86
CA GLU A 66 -5.89 -9.22 3.86
C GLU A 66 -5.39 -9.53 5.28
N HIS A 67 -5.11 -8.47 6.04
CA HIS A 67 -4.69 -8.51 7.44
C HIS A 67 -5.65 -7.70 8.30
N SER A 68 -6.09 -8.27 9.42
CA SER A 68 -6.93 -7.56 10.40
C SER A 68 -6.27 -7.52 11.78
N VAL A 69 -6.33 -6.35 12.41
CA VAL A 69 -5.77 -6.07 13.73
C VAL A 69 -6.89 -5.53 14.61
N ALA A 70 -7.22 -6.26 15.68
CA ALA A 70 -8.20 -5.82 16.66
C ALA A 70 -7.62 -4.71 17.56
N LEU A 71 -8.35 -3.62 17.69
CA LEU A 71 -7.98 -2.41 18.40
C LEU A 71 -8.78 -2.30 19.69
N ARG A 72 -8.19 -1.71 20.75
CA ARG A 72 -8.96 -1.38 21.97
C ARG A 72 -10.00 -0.28 21.67
N PRO A 73 -10.96 0.03 22.54
CA PRO A 73 -11.77 1.24 22.34
C PRO A 73 -10.94 2.51 22.64
N LEU A 74 -10.49 3.23 21.61
CA LEU A 74 -9.73 4.48 21.73
C LEU A 74 -10.02 5.40 20.52
N ASP A 75 -9.64 6.68 20.61
CA ASP A 75 -9.58 7.56 19.43
C ASP A 75 -8.36 7.21 18.55
N TYR A 76 -8.60 6.53 17.43
CA TYR A 76 -7.58 6.14 16.45
C TYR A 76 -7.32 7.16 15.35
N ARG A 77 -8.01 8.32 15.38
CA ARG A 77 -7.99 9.27 14.27
C ARG A 77 -6.57 9.65 13.83
N ARG A 78 -5.69 9.94 14.78
CA ARG A 78 -4.29 10.29 14.48
C ARG A 78 -3.53 9.15 13.81
N LEU A 79 -3.74 7.90 14.24
CA LEU A 79 -3.10 6.73 13.65
C LEU A 79 -3.67 6.47 12.25
N ALA A 80 -4.98 6.57 12.07
CA ALA A 80 -5.66 6.42 10.79
C ALA A 80 -5.20 7.47 9.78
N GLU A 81 -5.15 8.74 10.19
CA GLU A 81 -4.61 9.85 9.39
C GLU A 81 -3.16 9.57 8.99
N THR A 82 -2.32 9.15 9.93
CA THR A 82 -0.91 8.83 9.67
C THR A 82 -0.77 7.69 8.67
N VAL A 83 -1.50 6.59 8.85
CA VAL A 83 -1.47 5.45 7.92
C VAL A 83 -1.93 5.88 6.53
N ALA A 84 -3.06 6.58 6.43
CA ALA A 84 -3.58 7.07 5.16
C ALA A 84 -2.58 7.99 4.45
N GLU A 85 -1.97 8.92 5.17
CA GLU A 85 -0.97 9.83 4.65
C GLU A 85 0.27 9.07 4.15
N ARG A 86 0.78 8.12 4.95
CA ARG A 86 1.97 7.35 4.60
C ARG A 86 1.75 6.45 3.39
N VAL A 87 0.62 5.74 3.33
CA VAL A 87 0.26 4.90 2.18
C VAL A 87 0.09 5.76 0.93
N THR A 88 -0.66 6.87 1.03
CA THR A 88 -0.90 7.79 -0.11
C THR A 88 0.39 8.39 -0.63
N ALA A 89 1.32 8.76 0.25
CA ALA A 89 2.62 9.32 -0.12
C ALA A 89 3.52 8.35 -0.92
N THR A 90 3.20 7.05 -0.93
CA THR A 90 3.94 6.09 -1.75
C THR A 90 3.47 6.08 -3.20
N ILE A 91 2.25 6.54 -3.51
CA ILE A 91 1.65 6.41 -4.84
C ILE A 91 2.21 7.49 -5.76
N LEU A 92 2.87 7.09 -6.84
CA LEU A 92 3.32 7.98 -7.91
C LEU A 92 2.36 7.98 -9.09
N VAL A 93 1.90 6.79 -9.47
CA VAL A 93 0.97 6.60 -10.58
C VAL A 93 -0.13 5.65 -10.15
N ASN A 94 -1.35 5.95 -10.56
CA ASN A 94 -2.48 5.06 -10.43
C ASN A 94 -3.43 5.28 -11.61
N ARG A 95 -3.17 4.60 -12.72
CA ARG A 95 -3.82 4.83 -14.02
C ARG A 95 -4.63 3.62 -14.43
N PHE A 96 -5.91 3.82 -14.71
CA PHE A 96 -6.73 2.83 -15.42
C PHE A 96 -6.47 2.91 -16.93
N VAL A 97 -6.34 1.75 -17.56
CA VAL A 97 -6.16 1.57 -19.01
C VAL A 97 -7.30 0.68 -19.52
N PRO A 98 -8.23 1.23 -20.32
CA PRO A 98 -9.28 0.43 -20.97
C PRO A 98 -8.69 -0.70 -21.82
N PHE A 99 -9.23 -1.91 -21.68
CA PHE A 99 -8.81 -3.09 -22.44
C PHE A 99 -10.02 -4.05 -22.62
N PRO A 100 -10.20 -4.70 -23.79
CA PRO A 100 -9.30 -4.76 -24.95
C PRO A 100 -9.43 -3.59 -25.94
N ARG A 101 -10.39 -2.69 -25.74
CA ARG A 101 -10.63 -1.52 -26.60
C ARG A 101 -10.60 -0.24 -25.79
N ALA A 102 -10.33 0.89 -26.44
CA ALA A 102 -10.23 2.19 -25.79
C ALA A 102 -11.51 2.65 -25.08
N ASP A 103 -12.67 2.14 -25.49
CA ASP A 103 -14.00 2.41 -24.91
C ASP A 103 -14.47 1.32 -23.93
N SER A 104 -13.61 0.35 -23.61
CA SER A 104 -13.95 -0.73 -22.69
C SER A 104 -14.17 -0.20 -21.28
N ALA A 105 -15.27 -0.64 -20.65
CA ALA A 105 -15.50 -0.42 -19.23
C ALA A 105 -14.60 -1.29 -18.34
N THR A 106 -14.07 -2.38 -18.91
CA THR A 106 -13.04 -3.25 -18.32
C THR A 106 -11.65 -2.78 -18.72
N GLY A 107 -10.64 -3.21 -17.96
CA GLY A 107 -9.27 -2.81 -18.21
C GLY A 107 -8.34 -3.23 -17.09
N PHE A 108 -7.10 -2.77 -17.14
CA PHE A 108 -6.13 -2.98 -16.08
C PHE A 108 -5.72 -1.65 -15.44
N ARG A 109 -5.12 -1.72 -14.26
CA ARG A 109 -4.53 -0.56 -13.60
C ARG A 109 -3.02 -0.69 -13.58
N LEU A 110 -2.35 0.37 -14.00
CA LEU A 110 -0.92 0.57 -13.78
C LEU A 110 -0.74 1.40 -12.52
N VAL A 111 -0.04 0.82 -11.55
CA VAL A 111 0.24 1.46 -10.26
C VAL A 111 1.74 1.51 -10.10
N ALA A 112 2.27 2.71 -9.89
CA ALA A 112 3.66 2.91 -9.51
C ALA A 112 3.71 3.40 -8.08
N ARG A 113 4.46 2.73 -7.23
CA ARG A 113 4.70 3.15 -5.85
C ARG A 113 6.17 3.31 -5.58
N ARG A 114 6.53 4.19 -4.66
CA ARG A 114 7.90 4.43 -4.25
C ARG A 114 8.00 4.36 -2.73
N ALA A 115 8.95 3.55 -2.28
CA ALA A 115 9.27 3.43 -0.87
C ALA A 115 9.71 4.80 -0.30
N PRO A 116 9.39 5.11 0.97
CA PRO A 116 9.88 6.34 1.60
C PRO A 116 11.41 6.42 1.59
N GLY A 117 11.97 7.43 0.89
CA GLY A 117 13.42 7.59 0.73
C GLY A 117 14.06 6.71 -0.35
N GLY A 118 13.28 5.87 -1.02
CA GLY A 118 13.69 5.17 -2.23
C GLY A 118 13.71 6.09 -3.45
N THR A 119 14.49 5.74 -4.46
CA THR A 119 14.60 6.49 -5.72
C THR A 119 13.79 5.86 -6.85
N GLU A 120 13.71 4.53 -6.87
CA GLU A 120 13.09 3.78 -7.97
C GLU A 120 11.60 3.50 -7.70
N PRO A 121 10.73 3.68 -8.72
CA PRO A 121 9.34 3.25 -8.66
C PRO A 121 9.22 1.73 -8.83
N ASP A 122 8.42 1.11 -7.98
CA ASP A 122 7.91 -0.25 -8.14
C ASP A 122 6.61 -0.22 -8.94
N TRP A 123 6.58 -0.93 -10.06
CA TRP A 123 5.46 -0.95 -11.01
C TRP A 123 4.67 -2.24 -10.90
N ARG A 124 3.35 -2.10 -10.80
CA ARG A 124 2.42 -3.23 -10.70
C ARG A 124 1.27 -3.06 -11.68
N VAL A 125 0.82 -4.20 -12.21
CA VAL A 125 -0.31 -4.31 -13.12
C VAL A 125 -1.41 -5.08 -12.41
N TYR A 126 -2.55 -4.44 -12.18
CA TYR A 126 -3.74 -5.10 -11.63
C TYR A 126 -4.76 -5.28 -12.73
N LEU A 127 -5.07 -6.53 -13.07
CA LEU A 127 -6.13 -6.83 -14.02
C LEU A 127 -7.49 -6.55 -13.38
N GLY A 128 -8.31 -5.77 -14.06
CA GLY A 128 -9.69 -5.56 -13.67
C GLY A 128 -10.54 -6.81 -13.93
N GLU A 129 -11.68 -6.86 -13.26
CA GLU A 129 -12.66 -7.93 -13.48
C GLU A 129 -13.05 -8.02 -14.96
N GLY A 130 -13.07 -9.25 -15.48
CA GLY A 130 -13.42 -9.54 -16.88
C GLY A 130 -12.27 -9.41 -17.89
N VAL A 131 -11.07 -8.97 -17.48
CA VAL A 131 -9.88 -9.05 -18.35
C VAL A 131 -9.36 -10.49 -18.37
N ASP A 132 -9.18 -11.06 -19.56
CA ASP A 132 -8.57 -12.39 -19.73
C ASP A 132 -7.04 -12.28 -19.56
N PRO A 133 -6.45 -12.91 -18.52
CA PRO A 133 -5.00 -12.89 -18.32
C PRO A 133 -4.22 -13.62 -19.43
N ASN A 134 -4.89 -14.43 -20.24
CA ASN A 134 -4.27 -15.18 -21.35
C ASN A 134 -4.48 -14.50 -22.71
N ASP A 135 -5.08 -13.29 -22.75
CA ASP A 135 -5.23 -12.56 -24.01
C ASP A 135 -3.84 -12.24 -24.59
N PRO A 136 -3.52 -12.68 -25.81
CA PRO A 136 -2.20 -12.48 -26.39
C PRO A 136 -1.87 -11.00 -26.65
N ALA A 137 -2.86 -10.09 -26.70
CA ALA A 137 -2.66 -8.66 -26.89
C ALA A 137 -2.37 -7.90 -25.57
N LEU A 138 -2.58 -8.54 -24.41
CA LEU A 138 -2.41 -7.90 -23.11
C LEU A 138 -0.96 -7.44 -22.83
N PRO A 139 0.10 -8.24 -23.10
CA PRO A 139 1.47 -7.81 -22.84
C PRO A 139 1.88 -6.56 -23.64
N ASP A 140 1.47 -6.49 -24.91
CA ASP A 140 1.74 -5.35 -25.78
C ASP A 140 1.01 -4.10 -25.27
N ALA A 141 -0.27 -4.23 -24.91
CA ALA A 141 -1.05 -3.14 -24.34
C ALA A 141 -0.47 -2.59 -23.02
N VAL A 142 0.04 -3.47 -22.15
CA VAL A 142 0.74 -3.08 -20.92
C VAL A 142 2.03 -2.34 -21.24
N THR A 143 2.83 -2.85 -22.17
CA THR A 143 4.11 -2.27 -22.58
C THR A 143 3.92 -0.87 -23.16
N ASP A 144 2.97 -0.70 -24.07
CA ASP A 144 2.64 0.59 -24.67
C ASP A 144 2.18 1.61 -23.62
N ALA A 145 1.30 1.18 -22.70
CA ALA A 145 0.81 2.05 -21.64
C ALA A 145 1.92 2.46 -20.64
N LEU A 146 2.85 1.56 -20.34
CA LEU A 146 4.04 1.87 -19.52
C LEU A 146 4.96 2.86 -20.24
N ALA A 147 5.23 2.68 -21.53
CA ALA A 147 6.07 3.59 -22.30
C ALA A 147 5.53 5.03 -22.29
N VAL A 148 4.22 5.19 -22.45
CA VAL A 148 3.53 6.50 -22.37
C VAL A 148 3.68 7.12 -20.98
N LEU A 149 3.61 6.33 -19.91
CA LEU A 149 3.76 6.85 -18.55
C LEU A 149 5.21 7.25 -18.24
N HIS A 150 6.18 6.46 -18.69
CA HIS A 150 7.61 6.78 -18.55
C HIS A 150 7.96 8.11 -19.23
N ASP A 151 7.51 8.30 -20.47
CA ASP A 151 7.67 9.56 -21.21
C ASP A 151 7.08 10.76 -20.45
N GLN A 152 5.88 10.60 -19.88
CA GLN A 152 5.22 11.66 -19.08
C GLN A 152 5.95 12.01 -17.78
N MET A 153 6.67 11.07 -17.17
CA MET A 153 7.45 11.31 -15.96
C MET A 153 8.89 11.77 -16.26
N GLY A 154 9.29 11.78 -17.53
CA GLY A 154 10.63 12.18 -17.98
C GLY A 154 11.71 11.17 -17.58
N VAL A 155 11.38 9.88 -17.57
CA VAL A 155 12.30 8.76 -17.28
C VAL A 155 12.47 7.83 -18.47
#